data_AF-A0A7V2Y395-F1
#
_entry.id   AF-A0A7V2Y395-F1
#
_cell.length_a   1.000
_cell.length_b   1.000
_cell.length_c   1.000
_cell.angle_alpha   90.00
_cell.angle_beta   90.00
_cell.angle_gamma   90.00
#
_symmetry.space_group_name_H-M   'P 1'
#
loop_
_entity.id
_entity.type
_entity.pdbx_description
1 polymer ?
#
loop_
_entity_poly.entity_id
_entity_poly.type
_entity_poly.pdbx_seq_one_letter_code
_entity_poly.pdbx_strand_id
1 'polypeptide(L)'
;MSGHSVLIPSVAPEAATATMAAAGTALTAGLAVYALAHGVKKLVESQVESARLRMAEEKRRLAEWMQFQAAHLRSMELFRQTEAALHAAEERLASLGLADVARHTAHAAGEPSTPSVDAFLSLGASRMTPAQIQTIFHEVAAIFETLPEALCTAEDSPFPRLARQRKRLETQFAGGGRVAWREVAAFKETLSRTIADYSAQTAARREHDEAALARLEVLLDDLLFHRELAQGADRSGLEALLSQAVTLFERRTIKTGQLELIEKRLEAIKKGIARRVVRSAHRTGLCESITRHLGSMGYGTASSFPSDPETPDLEACFKIPGGDRIQIAITENEQIHFELLHERLDKAGMLTPSDWMDIRRQEKRWCQDFKELVRRLVAEGFSYEIASERLVPEQAIKVVVVDMPEDILATSCEETPERIEEKKRYLSS
;
A
#
# COMPACT_ATOMS: atom_id res chain seq x y z
N MET A 1 -27.08 -30.95 -32.10
CA MET A 1 -25.82 -30.48 -31.52
C MET A 1 -26.21 -29.87 -30.17
N SER A 2 -25.36 -29.13 -29.47
CA SER A 2 -25.60 -28.84 -28.05
C SER A 2 -26.33 -27.52 -27.80
N GLY A 3 -27.50 -27.57 -27.14
CA GLY A 3 -28.16 -26.39 -26.55
C GLY A 3 -27.40 -25.75 -25.38
N HIS A 4 -26.25 -26.30 -24.98
CA HIS A 4 -25.35 -25.78 -23.96
C HIS A 4 -23.93 -25.62 -24.51
N SER A 5 -23.34 -24.44 -24.40
CA SER A 5 -21.95 -24.14 -24.79
C SER A 5 -21.19 -23.52 -23.62
N VAL A 6 -19.96 -23.98 -23.39
CA VAL A 6 -19.09 -23.46 -22.32
C VAL A 6 -17.80 -22.90 -22.93
N LEU A 7 -17.54 -21.61 -22.67
CA LEU A 7 -16.28 -20.95 -22.99
C LEU A 7 -15.40 -20.89 -21.73
N ILE A 8 -14.13 -21.25 -21.88
CA ILE A 8 -13.11 -21.15 -20.82
C ILE A 8 -12.04 -20.15 -21.27
N PRO A 9 -11.56 -19.24 -20.40
CA PRO A 9 -10.48 -18.33 -20.77
C PRO A 9 -9.21 -19.12 -21.11
N SER A 10 -8.59 -18.81 -22.26
CA SER A 10 -7.36 -19.46 -22.77
C SER A 10 -6.10 -19.06 -21.99
N VAL A 11 -6.13 -17.89 -21.35
CA VAL A 11 -5.11 -17.40 -20.43
C VAL A 11 -5.82 -17.03 -19.14
N ALA A 12 -5.46 -17.69 -18.04
CA ALA A 12 -6.01 -17.32 -16.74
C ALA A 12 -5.65 -15.83 -16.45
N PRO A 13 -6.62 -14.98 -16.06
CA PRO A 13 -6.35 -13.57 -15.76
C PRO A 13 -5.29 -13.41 -14.66
N GLU A 14 -5.16 -14.42 -13.79
CA GLU A 14 -4.16 -14.48 -12.74
C GLU A 14 -2.72 -14.48 -13.26
N ALA A 15 -2.46 -15.08 -14.44
CA ALA A 15 -1.13 -15.06 -15.07
C ALA A 15 -0.75 -13.65 -15.57
N ALA A 16 -1.73 -12.86 -16.04
CA ALA A 16 -1.51 -11.46 -16.40
C ALA A 16 -1.25 -10.57 -15.17
N THR A 17 -1.80 -10.92 -14.01
CA THR A 17 -1.53 -10.20 -12.74
C THR A 17 -0.15 -10.52 -12.15
N ALA A 18 0.44 -11.69 -12.43
CA ALA A 18 1.75 -12.07 -11.91
C ALA A 18 2.87 -11.16 -12.46
N THR A 19 2.76 -10.70 -13.71
CA THR A 19 3.66 -9.70 -14.31
C THR A 19 3.51 -8.30 -13.71
N MET A 20 2.35 -7.97 -13.13
CA MET A 20 2.12 -6.68 -12.47
C MET A 20 2.72 -6.59 -11.07
N ALA A 21 2.74 -7.71 -10.33
CA ALA A 21 3.24 -7.79 -8.97
C ALA A 21 4.79 -7.82 -8.85
N ALA A 22 5.49 -8.17 -9.93
CA ALA A 22 6.96 -8.20 -9.95
C ALA A 22 7.59 -6.79 -10.11
N ALA A 23 6.82 -5.81 -10.58
CA ALA A 23 7.23 -4.41 -10.66
C ALA A 23 6.67 -3.67 -9.43
N GLY A 24 7.41 -3.72 -8.31
CA GLY A 24 7.03 -3.18 -6.98
C GLY A 24 6.78 -1.66 -6.89
N THR A 25 6.47 -0.99 -8.00
CA THR A 25 6.16 0.44 -8.13
C THR A 25 5.11 0.73 -9.22
N ALA A 26 4.43 -0.30 -9.75
CA ALA A 26 3.64 -0.17 -10.99
C ALA A 26 2.14 0.22 -10.83
N LEU A 27 1.67 0.58 -9.63
CA LEU A 27 0.37 1.27 -9.49
C LEU A 27 0.53 2.80 -9.54
N THR A 28 1.72 3.33 -9.28
CA THR A 28 2.01 4.77 -9.29
C THR A 28 2.57 5.27 -10.63
N ALA A 29 3.30 4.43 -11.38
CA ALA A 29 3.84 4.78 -12.69
C ALA A 29 3.46 3.75 -13.77
N GLY A 30 2.38 4.01 -14.51
CA GLY A 30 2.08 3.38 -15.79
C GLY A 30 1.78 1.88 -15.73
N LEU A 31 0.49 1.55 -15.67
CA LEU A 31 -0.04 0.22 -15.95
C LEU A 31 0.34 -0.21 -17.38
N ALA A 32 1.50 -0.84 -17.53
CA ALA A 32 1.90 -1.58 -18.72
C ALA A 32 1.10 -2.90 -18.79
N VAL A 33 -0.21 -2.75 -18.97
CA VAL A 33 -1.16 -3.82 -19.22
C VAL A 33 -1.02 -4.24 -20.67
N TYR A 34 -0.09 -5.15 -20.94
CA TYR A 34 0.20 -5.61 -22.31
C TYR A 34 -0.79 -6.67 -22.82
N ALA A 35 -1.76 -7.13 -22.01
CA ALA A 35 -2.61 -8.27 -22.35
C ALA A 35 -4.11 -8.15 -22.00
N LEU A 36 -4.62 -6.97 -21.58
CA LEU A 36 -6.06 -6.80 -21.36
C LEU A 36 -6.74 -6.14 -22.57
N ALA A 37 -7.97 -6.58 -22.83
CA ALA A 37 -8.88 -5.95 -23.78
C ALA A 37 -8.96 -4.43 -23.54
N HIS A 38 -9.05 -3.64 -24.62
CA HIS A 38 -9.01 -2.18 -24.55
C HIS A 38 -10.12 -1.59 -23.66
N GLY A 39 -11.29 -2.23 -23.58
CA GLY A 39 -12.39 -1.82 -22.70
C GLY A 39 -12.09 -2.03 -21.22
N VAL A 40 -11.49 -3.17 -20.87
CA VAL A 40 -11.10 -3.52 -19.50
C VAL A 40 -10.04 -2.55 -18.97
N LYS A 41 -9.07 -2.19 -19.82
CA LYS A 41 -8.05 -1.19 -19.47
C LYS A 41 -8.67 0.15 -19.05
N LYS A 42 -9.63 0.68 -19.82
CA LYS A 42 -10.30 1.95 -19.50
C LYS A 42 -11.10 1.89 -18.18
N LEU A 43 -11.76 0.78 -17.90
CA LEU A 43 -12.49 0.57 -16.65
C LEU A 43 -11.55 0.55 -15.44
N VAL A 44 -10.41 -0.14 -15.55
CA VAL A 44 -9.38 -0.13 -14.50
C VAL A 44 -8.82 1.28 -14.30
N GLU A 45 -8.48 1.99 -15.38
CA GLU A 45 -7.99 3.38 -15.32
C GLU A 45 -8.99 4.30 -14.62
N SER A 46 -10.28 4.21 -14.95
CA SER A 46 -11.33 5.02 -14.33
C SER A 46 -11.52 4.72 -12.84
N GLN A 47 -11.49 3.44 -12.44
CA GLN A 47 -11.58 3.07 -11.02
C GLN A 47 -10.38 3.61 -10.24
N VAL A 48 -9.16 3.49 -10.79
CA VAL A 48 -7.94 4.03 -10.18
C VAL A 48 -7.99 5.56 -10.06
N GLU A 49 -8.44 6.27 -11.09
CA GLU A 49 -8.61 7.73 -11.04
C GLU A 49 -9.64 8.16 -10.00
N SER A 50 -10.78 7.47 -9.94
CA SER A 50 -11.82 7.76 -8.95
C SER A 50 -11.33 7.54 -7.51
N ALA A 51 -10.52 6.50 -7.27
CA ALA A 51 -9.90 6.25 -5.98
C ALA A 51 -8.86 7.34 -5.63
N ARG A 52 -8.06 7.79 -6.60
CA ARG A 52 -7.12 8.91 -6.40
C ARG A 52 -7.81 10.21 -6.02
N LEU A 53 -8.96 10.50 -6.64
CA LEU A 53 -9.74 11.71 -6.32
C LEU A 53 -10.31 11.65 -4.90
N ARG A 54 -10.90 10.50 -4.50
CA ARG A 54 -11.40 10.30 -3.13
C ARG A 54 -10.28 10.39 -2.10
N MET A 55 -9.12 9.79 -2.38
CA MET A 55 -7.93 9.89 -1.54
C MET A 55 -7.48 11.35 -1.39
N ALA A 56 -7.43 12.13 -2.48
CA ALA A 56 -7.05 13.54 -2.41
C ALA A 56 -8.05 14.37 -1.57
N GLU A 57 -9.33 14.00 -1.61
CA GLU A 57 -10.38 14.64 -0.82
C GLU A 57 -10.32 14.25 0.66
N GLU A 58 -10.02 12.98 0.97
CA GLU A 58 -9.76 12.52 2.34
C GLU A 58 -8.47 13.11 2.92
N LYS A 59 -7.38 13.21 2.14
CA LYS A 59 -6.16 13.91 2.55
C LYS A 59 -6.41 15.38 2.85
N ARG A 60 -7.30 16.04 2.08
CA ARG A 60 -7.74 17.41 2.38
C ARG A 60 -8.57 17.48 3.66
N ARG A 61 -9.40 16.48 3.95
CA ARG A 61 -10.15 16.38 5.22
C ARG A 61 -9.24 16.10 6.41
N LEU A 62 -8.19 15.32 6.21
CA LEU A 62 -7.10 15.10 7.16
C LEU A 62 -6.16 16.34 7.23
N ALA A 63 -6.71 17.56 7.26
CA ALA A 63 -5.95 18.79 7.51
C ALA A 63 -5.18 18.76 8.85
N GLU A 64 -5.57 17.87 9.75
CA GLU A 64 -4.85 17.48 10.98
C GLU A 64 -3.45 16.94 10.68
N TRP A 65 -3.25 16.31 9.51
CA TRP A 65 -1.96 15.78 9.06
C TRP A 65 -0.98 16.90 8.64
N MET A 66 -1.47 17.98 8.01
CA MET A 66 -0.64 19.17 7.72
C MET A 66 -0.28 19.95 8.99
N GLN A 67 -1.20 20.01 9.96
CA GLN A 67 -0.90 20.60 11.27
C GLN A 67 0.13 19.78 12.04
N PHE A 68 0.11 18.46 11.86
CA PHE A 68 1.11 17.55 12.40
C PHE A 68 2.49 17.74 11.74
N GLN A 69 2.56 17.86 10.41
CA GLN A 69 3.80 18.11 9.67
C GLN A 69 4.45 19.45 10.07
N ALA A 70 3.63 20.47 10.32
CA ALA A 70 4.09 21.75 10.84
C ALA A 70 4.63 21.67 12.28
N ALA A 71 4.08 20.80 13.13
CA ALA A 71 4.62 20.54 14.47
C ALA A 71 5.96 19.78 14.42
N HIS A 72 6.12 18.88 13.44
CA HIS A 72 7.36 18.15 13.20
C HIS A 72 8.52 19.07 12.76
N LEU A 73 8.26 20.01 11.85
CA LEU A 73 9.25 21.03 11.45
C LEU A 73 9.65 21.93 12.63
N ARG A 74 8.73 22.24 13.54
CA ARG A 74 9.03 23.04 14.75
C ARG A 74 9.90 22.30 15.76
N SER A 75 9.75 20.97 15.91
CA SER A 75 10.65 20.21 16.79
C SER A 75 12.04 20.09 16.20
N MET A 76 12.16 19.94 14.87
CA MET A 76 13.45 19.89 14.17
C MET A 76 14.23 21.20 14.33
N GLU A 77 13.56 22.34 14.42
CA GLU A 77 14.22 23.64 14.60
C GLU A 77 14.99 23.74 15.93
N LEU A 78 14.40 23.25 17.04
CA LEU A 78 15.09 23.19 18.34
C LEU A 78 16.31 22.26 18.30
N PHE A 79 16.22 21.16 17.56
CA PHE A 79 17.34 20.25 17.37
C PHE A 79 18.44 20.83 16.46
N ARG A 80 18.07 21.62 15.45
CA ARG A 80 19.01 22.38 14.61
C ARG A 80 19.79 23.41 15.42
N GLN A 81 19.12 24.09 16.35
CA GLN A 81 19.74 25.05 17.27
C GLN A 81 20.75 24.37 18.22
N THR A 82 20.45 23.17 18.72
CA THR A 82 21.39 22.42 19.58
C THR A 82 22.60 21.87 18.82
N GLU A 83 22.43 21.48 17.57
CA GLU A 83 23.53 21.01 16.71
C GLU A 83 24.43 22.17 16.26
N ALA A 84 23.86 23.31 15.91
CA ALA A 84 24.63 24.54 15.66
C ALA A 84 25.45 24.95 16.88
N ALA A 85 24.91 24.77 18.10
CA ALA A 85 25.64 25.02 19.33
C ALA A 85 26.79 24.02 19.55
N LEU A 86 26.61 22.74 19.18
CA LEU A 86 27.66 21.72 19.24
C LEU A 86 28.79 22.01 18.25
N HIS A 87 28.48 22.31 16.99
CA HIS A 87 29.49 22.69 16.00
C HIS A 87 30.22 23.98 16.37
N ALA A 88 29.51 24.98 16.91
CA ALA A 88 30.16 26.19 17.42
C ALA A 88 31.09 25.90 18.62
N ALA A 89 30.76 24.92 19.46
CA ALA A 89 31.63 24.47 20.55
C ALA A 89 32.86 23.70 20.02
N GLU A 90 32.69 22.87 18.99
CA GLU A 90 33.80 22.18 18.30
C GLU A 90 34.76 23.19 17.63
N GLU A 91 34.23 24.17 16.89
CA GLU A 91 35.03 25.23 16.26
C GLU A 91 35.80 26.06 17.28
N ARG A 92 35.18 26.39 18.42
CA ARG A 92 35.86 27.07 19.54
C ARG A 92 36.92 26.20 20.20
N LEU A 93 36.69 24.89 20.37
CA LEU A 93 37.70 23.98 20.90
C LEU A 93 38.88 23.79 19.93
N ALA A 94 38.59 23.78 18.62
CA ALA A 94 39.60 23.70 17.57
C ALA A 94 40.46 24.97 17.51
N SER A 95 39.84 26.16 17.58
CA SER A 95 40.55 27.45 17.53
C SER A 95 41.48 27.69 18.72
N LEU A 96 41.23 27.04 19.85
CA LEU A 96 42.16 27.07 20.99
C LEU A 96 43.54 26.43 20.66
N GLY A 97 43.69 25.66 19.56
CA GLY A 97 45.03 25.29 19.02
C GLY A 97 45.92 24.42 19.93
N LEU A 98 45.40 23.93 21.06
CA LEU A 98 46.20 23.31 22.13
C LEU A 98 46.82 21.95 21.79
N ALA A 99 46.36 21.29 20.72
CA ALA A 99 46.90 20.00 20.30
C ALA A 99 48.27 20.13 19.60
N ASP A 100 48.51 21.25 18.90
CA ASP A 100 49.80 21.50 18.26
C ASP A 100 50.88 21.81 19.29
N VAL A 101 50.55 22.53 20.37
CA VAL A 101 51.48 22.83 21.47
C VAL A 101 51.89 21.56 22.24
N ALA A 102 50.97 20.60 22.41
CA ALA A 102 51.26 19.32 23.07
C ALA A 102 52.13 18.38 22.20
N ARG A 103 51.95 18.37 20.87
CA ARG A 103 52.81 17.60 19.95
C ARG A 103 54.22 18.17 19.82
N HIS A 104 54.35 19.50 19.78
CA HIS A 104 55.67 20.15 19.74
C HIS A 104 56.48 19.91 21.01
N THR A 105 55.82 19.83 22.18
CA THR A 105 56.47 19.50 23.46
C THR A 105 56.81 18.01 23.62
N ALA A 106 56.05 17.11 22.99
CA ALA A 106 56.34 15.67 23.01
C ALA A 106 57.49 15.28 22.07
N HIS A 107 57.59 15.89 20.88
CA HIS A 107 58.70 15.64 19.95
C HIS A 107 60.05 16.20 20.42
N ALA A 108 60.05 17.27 21.23
CA ALA A 108 61.27 17.79 21.86
C ALA A 108 61.87 16.85 22.93
N ALA A 109 61.15 15.82 23.37
CA ALA A 109 61.60 14.87 24.40
C ALA A 109 62.18 13.55 23.83
N GLY A 110 62.26 13.41 22.50
CA GLY A 110 62.46 12.12 21.83
C GLY A 110 63.84 11.78 21.26
N GLU A 111 64.81 12.70 21.21
CA GLU A 111 66.15 12.40 20.63
C GLU A 111 67.31 12.75 21.59
N PRO A 112 68.19 11.79 21.92
CA PRO A 112 69.41 12.06 22.66
C PRO A 112 70.50 12.56 21.70
N SER A 113 70.44 13.84 21.32
CA SER A 113 71.60 14.53 20.75
C SER A 113 72.25 15.40 21.84
N THR A 114 73.57 15.27 21.91
CA THR A 114 74.58 15.91 22.79
C THR A 114 74.15 17.11 23.65
N PRO A 115 74.68 17.25 24.89
CA PRO A 115 74.28 18.29 25.83
C PRO A 115 74.71 19.68 25.36
N SER A 116 73.85 20.34 24.59
CA SER A 116 73.93 21.78 24.32
C SER A 116 73.29 22.53 25.49
N VAL A 117 73.95 23.59 25.95
CA VAL A 117 73.45 24.51 27.00
C VAL A 117 72.11 25.15 26.59
N ASP A 118 71.81 25.22 25.29
CA ASP A 118 70.52 25.68 24.77
C ASP A 118 69.37 24.68 25.01
N ALA A 119 69.66 23.38 25.15
CA ALA A 119 68.66 22.35 25.46
C ALA A 119 68.15 22.43 26.91
N PHE A 120 68.99 22.91 27.84
CA PHE A 120 68.58 23.17 29.22
C PHE A 120 67.75 24.45 29.36
N LEU A 121 67.94 25.43 28.47
CA LEU A 121 67.10 26.64 28.39
C LEU A 121 65.77 26.36 27.67
N SER A 122 65.74 25.46 26.68
CA SER A 122 64.51 25.07 25.97
C SER A 122 63.58 24.14 26.77
N LEU A 123 64.10 23.36 27.73
CA LEU A 123 63.28 22.66 28.75
C LEU A 123 62.52 23.62 29.68
N GLY A 124 62.94 24.88 29.75
CA GLY A 124 62.23 25.97 30.43
C GLY A 124 61.23 26.72 29.55
N ALA A 125 61.39 26.67 28.22
CA ALA A 125 60.68 27.52 27.27
C ALA A 125 59.25 27.06 26.90
N SER A 126 58.85 25.83 27.29
CA SER A 126 57.48 25.33 27.04
C SER A 126 56.72 24.95 28.31
N ARG A 127 57.19 25.37 29.49
CA ARG A 127 56.39 25.28 30.72
C ARG A 127 55.40 26.43 30.72
N MET A 128 54.19 26.18 30.23
CA MET A 128 53.08 27.11 30.46
C MET A 128 53.03 27.48 31.94
N THR A 129 52.90 28.76 32.22
CA THR A 129 52.82 29.23 33.60
C THR A 129 51.53 28.68 34.24
N PRO A 130 51.49 28.47 35.56
CA PRO A 130 50.27 28.04 36.23
C PRO A 130 49.07 28.95 35.92
N ALA A 131 49.31 30.25 35.75
CA ALA A 131 48.31 31.23 35.32
C ALA A 131 47.80 30.95 33.90
N GLN A 132 48.66 30.64 32.93
CA GLN A 132 48.27 30.28 31.56
C GLN A 132 47.47 28.97 31.51
N ILE A 133 47.90 27.96 32.28
CA ILE A 133 47.18 26.68 32.39
C ILE A 133 45.78 26.91 32.97
N GLN A 134 45.66 27.79 33.96
CA GLN A 134 44.39 28.15 34.57
C GLN A 134 43.48 28.95 33.61
N THR A 135 44.02 29.88 32.82
CA THR A 135 43.27 30.60 31.78
C THR A 135 42.71 29.63 30.74
N ILE A 136 43.54 28.72 30.23
CA ILE A 136 43.12 27.71 29.25
C ILE A 136 42.07 26.77 29.83
N PHE A 137 42.23 26.34 31.08
CA PHE A 137 41.22 25.52 31.75
C PHE A 137 39.89 26.28 31.92
N HIS A 138 39.92 27.56 32.27
CA HIS A 138 38.72 28.40 32.33
C HIS A 138 38.04 28.57 30.97
N GLU A 139 38.81 28.70 29.88
CA GLU A 139 38.24 28.75 28.52
C GLU A 139 37.56 27.44 28.13
N VAL A 140 38.20 26.30 28.43
CA VAL A 140 37.60 24.97 28.20
C VAL A 140 36.36 24.75 29.08
N ALA A 141 36.40 25.19 30.34
CA ALA A 141 35.26 25.12 31.25
C ALA A 141 34.11 26.03 30.78
N ALA A 142 34.40 27.24 30.27
CA ALA A 142 33.41 28.13 29.71
C ALA A 142 32.73 27.53 28.48
N ILE A 143 33.48 26.87 27.59
CA ILE A 143 32.90 26.14 26.45
C ILE A 143 31.97 25.02 26.93
N PHE A 144 32.36 24.28 27.97
CA PHE A 144 31.50 23.26 28.58
C PHE A 144 30.20 23.84 29.16
N GLU A 145 30.24 25.04 29.75
CA GLU A 145 29.06 25.72 30.30
C GLU A 145 28.13 26.30 29.23
N THR A 146 28.65 26.58 28.03
CA THR A 146 27.81 27.01 26.89
C THR A 146 27.05 25.87 26.21
N LEU A 147 27.26 24.61 26.64
CA LEU A 147 26.53 23.46 26.09
C LEU A 147 25.06 23.46 26.56
N PRO A 148 24.08 23.22 25.66
CA PRO A 148 22.66 23.17 26.02
C PRO A 148 22.34 22.19 27.15
N GLU A 149 21.50 22.57 28.12
CA GLU A 149 21.10 21.72 29.26
C GLU A 149 20.42 20.40 28.83
N ALA A 150 19.76 20.39 27.67
CA ALA A 150 19.17 19.19 27.07
C ALA A 150 20.20 18.07 26.85
N LEU A 151 21.48 18.40 26.62
CA LEU A 151 22.56 17.43 26.46
C LEU A 151 23.07 16.91 27.80
N CYS A 152 23.01 17.73 28.85
CA CYS A 152 23.46 17.37 30.20
C CYS A 152 22.46 16.45 30.94
N THR A 153 21.21 16.41 30.48
CA THR A 153 20.09 15.73 31.16
C THR A 153 19.60 14.46 30.45
N ALA A 154 20.05 14.18 29.23
CA ALA A 154 19.66 12.97 28.49
C ALA A 154 20.22 11.69 29.14
N GLU A 155 19.43 10.62 29.19
CA GLU A 155 19.76 9.34 29.85
C GLU A 155 21.07 8.70 29.34
N ASP A 156 21.32 8.79 28.03
CA ASP A 156 22.51 8.22 27.36
C ASP A 156 23.69 9.22 27.25
N SER A 157 23.61 10.36 27.93
CA SER A 157 24.59 11.43 27.78
C SER A 157 25.95 11.09 28.40
N PRO A 158 27.08 11.32 27.69
CA PRO A 158 28.41 11.21 28.27
C PRO A 158 28.80 12.44 29.12
N PHE A 159 28.06 13.54 29.02
CA PHE A 159 28.36 14.83 29.65
C PHE A 159 28.35 14.81 31.20
N PRO A 160 27.51 14.03 31.91
CA PRO A 160 27.60 13.88 33.36
C PRO A 160 28.95 13.32 33.84
N ARG A 161 29.58 12.44 33.05
CA ARG A 161 30.92 11.90 33.38
C ARG A 161 32.00 12.98 33.19
N LEU A 162 31.91 13.76 32.12
CA LEU A 162 32.79 14.90 31.86
C LEU A 162 32.64 16.01 32.90
N ALA A 163 31.42 16.29 33.37
CA ALA A 163 31.16 17.26 34.43
C ALA A 163 31.82 16.88 35.77
N ARG A 164 31.87 15.57 36.10
CA ARG A 164 32.61 15.08 37.27
C ARG A 164 34.12 15.27 37.12
N GLN A 165 34.66 15.02 35.93
CA GLN A 165 36.08 15.27 35.64
C GLN A 165 36.43 16.77 35.73
N ARG A 166 35.56 17.65 35.20
CA ARG A 166 35.68 19.10 35.33
C ARG A 166 35.73 19.55 36.79
N LYS A 167 34.77 19.13 37.62
CA LYS A 167 34.73 19.45 39.06
C LYS A 167 35.96 18.95 39.82
N ARG A 168 36.51 17.79 39.42
CA ARG A 168 37.75 17.27 40.01
C ARG A 168 38.95 18.17 39.69
N LEU A 169 39.04 18.69 38.46
CA LEU A 169 40.11 19.61 38.08
C LEU A 169 39.92 20.99 38.74
N GLU A 170 38.69 21.52 38.79
CA GLU A 170 38.36 22.77 39.49
C GLU A 170 38.78 22.74 40.97
N THR A 171 38.47 21.65 41.68
CA THR A 171 38.84 21.48 43.09
C THR A 171 40.35 21.38 43.30
N GLN A 172 41.09 20.81 42.34
CA GLN A 172 42.56 20.77 42.38
C GLN A 172 43.20 22.15 42.16
N PHE A 173 42.66 22.96 41.25
CA PHE A 173 43.09 24.35 41.08
C PHE A 173 42.77 25.22 42.31
N ALA A 174 41.57 25.08 42.88
CA ALA A 174 41.15 25.82 44.08
C ALA A 174 41.94 25.44 45.34
N GLY A 175 42.39 24.18 45.44
CA GLY A 175 43.23 23.69 46.54
C GLY A 175 44.70 24.07 46.46
N GLY A 176 45.12 24.87 45.46
CA GLY A 176 46.52 25.24 45.24
C GLY A 176 47.40 24.12 44.70
N GLY A 177 46.79 23.02 44.22
CA GLY A 177 47.49 21.90 43.61
C GLY A 177 48.10 22.27 42.25
N ARG A 178 49.32 21.80 41.97
CA ARG A 178 49.93 21.94 40.64
C ARG A 178 49.32 20.93 39.68
N VAL A 179 48.29 21.34 38.94
CA VAL A 179 47.73 20.54 37.84
C VAL A 179 48.72 20.56 36.67
N ALA A 180 49.05 19.38 36.15
CA ALA A 180 49.97 19.28 35.03
C ALA A 180 49.26 19.69 33.73
N TRP A 181 49.94 20.43 32.84
CA TRP A 181 49.43 20.78 31.51
C TRP A 181 48.87 19.56 30.75
N ARG A 182 49.52 18.39 30.88
CA ARG A 182 49.07 17.14 30.27
C ARG A 182 47.65 16.72 30.68
N GLU A 183 47.24 16.99 31.92
CA GLU A 183 45.91 16.64 32.41
C GLU A 183 44.83 17.56 31.81
N VAL A 184 45.12 18.86 31.69
CA VAL A 184 44.24 19.83 31.03
C VAL A 184 44.13 19.53 29.53
N ALA A 185 45.25 19.20 28.87
CA ALA A 185 45.27 18.80 27.47
C ALA A 185 44.48 17.50 27.23
N ALA A 186 44.66 16.48 28.08
CA ALA A 186 43.92 15.22 27.99
C ALA A 186 42.42 15.41 28.23
N PHE A 187 42.03 16.29 29.17
CA PHE A 187 40.63 16.64 29.37
C PHE A 187 40.04 17.33 28.15
N LYS A 188 40.76 18.29 27.54
CA LYS A 188 40.34 18.95 26.30
C LYS A 188 40.14 17.95 25.16
N GLU A 189 41.10 17.05 24.95
CA GLU A 189 41.02 16.02 23.90
C GLU A 189 39.84 15.07 24.14
N THR A 190 39.65 14.64 25.39
CA THR A 190 38.51 13.79 25.77
C THR A 190 37.19 14.52 25.53
N LEU A 191 37.10 15.81 25.90
CA LEU A 191 35.92 16.64 25.67
C LEU A 191 35.63 16.79 24.17
N SER A 192 36.64 17.14 23.37
CA SER A 192 36.51 17.31 21.93
C SER A 192 36.08 16.00 21.25
N ARG A 193 36.70 14.87 21.59
CA ARG A 193 36.33 13.57 21.04
C ARG A 193 34.93 13.15 21.46
N THR A 194 34.56 13.38 22.72
CA THR A 194 33.21 13.04 23.19
C THR A 194 32.14 13.89 22.52
N ILE A 195 32.41 15.18 22.31
CA ILE A 195 31.50 16.09 21.57
C ILE A 195 31.35 15.60 20.12
N ALA A 196 32.47 15.31 19.43
CA ALA A 196 32.46 14.83 18.05
C ALA A 196 31.78 13.46 17.88
N ASP A 197 32.08 12.50 18.77
CA ASP A 197 31.47 11.17 18.73
C ASP A 197 29.96 11.26 19.02
N TYR A 198 29.56 12.10 19.98
CA TYR A 198 28.15 12.29 20.32
C TYR A 198 27.39 13.07 19.24
N SER A 199 27.98 14.12 18.66
CA SER A 199 27.38 14.89 17.56
C SER A 199 27.15 13.98 16.35
N ALA A 200 28.17 13.21 15.94
CA ALA A 200 28.06 12.22 14.87
C ALA A 200 27.00 11.15 15.17
N GLN A 201 26.94 10.63 16.41
CA GLN A 201 25.94 9.64 16.80
C GLN A 201 24.51 10.23 16.77
N THR A 202 24.33 11.47 17.22
CA THR A 202 23.02 12.13 17.16
C THR A 202 22.60 12.44 15.73
N ALA A 203 23.53 12.87 14.87
CA ALA A 203 23.27 13.09 13.45
C ALA A 203 22.85 11.78 12.75
N ALA A 204 23.56 10.68 12.99
CA ALA A 204 23.22 9.37 12.43
C ALA A 204 21.86 8.84 12.93
N ARG A 205 21.52 9.05 14.22
CA ARG A 205 20.19 8.72 14.75
C ARG A 205 19.10 9.53 14.07
N ARG A 206 19.32 10.83 13.83
CA ARG A 206 18.36 11.70 13.11
C ARG A 206 18.17 11.26 11.67
N GLU A 207 19.24 11.01 10.95
CA GLU A 207 19.14 10.52 9.56
C GLU A 207 18.33 9.22 9.49
N HIS A 208 18.52 8.34 10.48
CA HIS A 208 17.72 7.12 10.60
C HIS A 208 16.23 7.40 10.89
N ASP A 209 15.94 8.28 11.85
CA ASP A 209 14.57 8.64 12.23
C ASP A 209 13.84 9.38 11.09
N GLU A 210 14.51 10.31 10.41
CA GLU A 210 14.00 11.03 9.23
C GLU A 210 13.71 10.05 8.09
N ALA A 211 14.63 9.13 7.80
CA ALA A 211 14.41 8.10 6.78
C ALA A 211 13.24 7.17 7.15
N ALA A 212 13.11 6.79 8.43
CA ALA A 212 12.02 5.95 8.92
C ALA A 212 10.67 6.67 8.83
N LEU A 213 10.62 7.96 9.13
CA LEU A 213 9.42 8.79 9.02
C LEU A 213 9.00 8.99 7.57
N ALA A 214 9.93 9.32 6.68
CA ALA A 214 9.66 9.43 5.25
C ALA A 214 9.12 8.12 4.67
N ARG A 215 9.66 6.98 5.10
CA ARG A 215 9.18 5.65 4.71
C ARG A 215 7.77 5.36 5.25
N LEU A 216 7.48 5.75 6.48
CA LEU A 216 6.15 5.63 7.08
C LEU A 216 5.11 6.51 6.38
N GLU A 217 5.49 7.71 5.94
CA GLU A 217 4.63 8.62 5.17
C GLU A 217 4.22 8.00 3.83
N VAL A 218 5.18 7.46 3.06
CA VAL A 218 4.89 6.73 1.81
C VAL A 218 3.97 5.53 2.08
N LEU A 219 4.19 4.83 3.19
CA LEU A 219 3.39 3.67 3.57
C LEU A 219 1.95 4.05 3.94
N LEU A 220 1.75 5.15 4.66
CA LEU A 220 0.44 5.67 5.01
C LEU A 220 -0.34 6.09 3.76
N ASP A 221 0.32 6.75 2.83
CA ASP A 221 -0.24 7.10 1.53
C ASP A 221 -0.72 5.87 0.76
N ASP A 222 0.11 4.83 0.71
CA ASP A 222 -0.24 3.57 0.08
C ASP A 222 -1.41 2.87 0.79
N LEU A 223 -1.43 2.86 2.12
CA LEU A 223 -2.52 2.27 2.91
C LEU A 223 -3.85 2.97 2.63
N LEU A 224 -3.87 4.30 2.62
CA LEU A 224 -5.06 5.09 2.35
C LEU A 224 -5.57 4.85 0.93
N PHE A 225 -4.68 4.85 -0.07
CA PHE A 225 -5.05 4.57 -1.45
C PHE A 225 -5.70 3.19 -1.60
N HIS A 226 -5.10 2.15 -1.02
CA HIS A 226 -5.64 0.79 -1.14
C HIS A 226 -6.91 0.57 -0.30
N ARG A 227 -7.12 1.35 0.77
CA ARG A 227 -8.35 1.29 1.57
C ARG A 227 -9.58 1.64 0.74
N GLU A 228 -9.46 2.61 -0.15
CA GLU A 228 -10.56 3.03 -1.04
C GLU A 228 -10.88 1.98 -2.12
N LEU A 229 -9.90 1.16 -2.49
CA LEU A 229 -10.08 0.04 -3.43
C LEU A 229 -10.51 -1.25 -2.71
N ALA A 230 -10.38 -1.33 -1.40
CA ALA A 230 -10.63 -2.53 -0.63
C ALA A 230 -12.09 -2.69 -0.25
N GLN A 231 -12.56 -3.95 -0.24
CA GLN A 231 -13.88 -4.33 0.21
C GLN A 231 -13.79 -5.48 1.23
N GLY A 232 -14.77 -5.57 2.13
CA GLY A 232 -14.88 -6.66 3.11
C GLY A 232 -13.63 -6.83 3.99
N ALA A 233 -13.08 -8.05 4.02
CA ALA A 233 -11.95 -8.42 4.88
C ALA A 233 -10.63 -7.71 4.54
N ASP A 234 -10.42 -7.30 3.28
CA ASP A 234 -9.22 -6.54 2.91
C ASP A 234 -9.24 -5.15 3.55
N ARG A 235 -10.44 -4.55 3.64
CA ARG A 235 -10.63 -3.22 4.24
C ARG A 235 -10.35 -3.23 5.74
N SER A 236 -10.86 -4.23 6.47
CA SER A 236 -10.58 -4.37 7.90
C SER A 236 -9.10 -4.67 8.17
N GLY A 237 -8.46 -5.46 7.30
CA GLY A 237 -7.01 -5.70 7.34
C GLY A 237 -6.20 -4.41 7.18
N LEU A 238 -6.56 -3.56 6.21
CA LEU A 238 -5.92 -2.26 6.00
C LEU A 238 -6.18 -1.28 7.15
N GLU A 239 -7.39 -1.24 7.72
CA GLU A 239 -7.71 -0.38 8.87
C GLU A 239 -6.89 -0.77 10.12
N ALA A 240 -6.65 -2.07 10.32
CA ALA A 240 -5.77 -2.55 11.38
C ALA A 240 -4.30 -2.15 11.14
N LEU A 241 -3.81 -2.21 9.90
CA LEU A 241 -2.46 -1.74 9.54
C LEU A 241 -2.33 -0.22 9.69
N LEU A 242 -3.37 0.53 9.33
CA LEU A 242 -3.40 1.99 9.48
C LEU A 242 -3.36 2.39 10.96
N SER A 243 -4.13 1.70 11.81
CA SER A 243 -4.07 1.92 13.25
C SER A 243 -2.68 1.59 13.81
N GLN A 244 -2.04 0.51 13.35
CA GLN A 244 -0.66 0.18 13.75
C GLN A 244 0.33 1.27 13.31
N ALA A 245 0.25 1.74 12.06
CA ALA A 245 1.09 2.82 11.55
C ALA A 245 0.93 4.11 12.36
N VAL A 246 -0.30 4.50 12.70
CA VAL A 246 -0.60 5.67 13.54
C VAL A 246 -0.01 5.49 14.95
N THR A 247 -0.14 4.31 15.58
CA THR A 247 0.45 4.10 16.91
C THR A 247 1.98 4.15 16.91
N LEU A 248 2.64 3.70 15.83
CA LEU A 248 4.10 3.83 15.69
C LEU A 248 4.53 5.29 15.59
N PHE A 249 3.73 6.08 14.91
CA PHE A 249 3.93 7.51 14.75
C PHE A 249 3.78 8.27 16.08
N GLU A 250 2.71 7.98 16.84
CA GLU A 250 2.48 8.58 18.17
C GLU A 250 3.62 8.29 19.15
N ARG A 251 4.20 7.09 19.08
CA ARG A 251 5.30 6.66 19.96
C ARG A 251 6.67 7.24 19.59
N ARG A 252 6.80 7.93 18.44
CA ARG A 252 8.03 8.58 17.93
C ARG A 252 9.28 7.69 17.91
N THR A 253 9.11 6.38 17.99
CA THR A 253 10.20 5.40 18.05
C THR A 253 9.90 4.31 17.05
N ILE A 254 10.38 4.52 15.82
CA ILE A 254 10.08 3.64 14.70
C ILE A 254 11.15 2.57 14.62
N LYS A 255 10.82 1.35 15.05
CA LYS A 255 11.71 0.20 14.84
C LYS A 255 11.61 -0.24 13.39
N THR A 256 12.75 -0.35 12.72
CA THR A 256 12.85 -0.75 11.30
C THR A 256 12.12 -2.07 11.02
N GLY A 257 12.23 -3.06 11.92
CA GLY A 257 11.55 -4.35 11.76
C GLY A 257 10.01 -4.28 11.86
N GLN A 258 9.44 -3.27 12.51
CA GLN A 258 7.98 -3.08 12.55
C GLN A 258 7.46 -2.49 11.24
N LEU A 259 8.18 -1.54 10.65
CA LEU A 259 7.89 -1.00 9.32
C LEU A 259 7.90 -2.12 8.27
N GLU A 260 8.96 -2.93 8.24
CA GLU A 260 9.08 -4.04 7.29
C GLU A 260 7.94 -5.07 7.41
N LEU A 261 7.44 -5.30 8.63
CA LEU A 261 6.30 -6.19 8.85
C LEU A 261 5.01 -5.60 8.27
N ILE A 262 4.77 -4.29 8.48
CA ILE A 262 3.61 -3.59 7.93
C ILE A 262 3.68 -3.60 6.40
N GLU A 263 4.85 -3.33 5.82
CA GLU A 263 5.07 -3.37 4.37
C GLU A 263 4.79 -4.75 3.78
N LYS A 264 5.30 -5.82 4.39
CA LYS A 264 5.07 -7.18 3.91
C LYS A 264 3.58 -7.55 3.94
N ARG A 265 2.87 -7.14 5.01
CA ARG A 265 1.42 -7.37 5.13
C ARG A 265 0.64 -6.54 4.11
N LEU A 266 1.01 -5.28 3.96
CA LEU A 266 0.44 -4.40 2.95
C LEU A 266 0.61 -5.00 1.56
N GLU A 267 1.81 -5.46 1.20
CA GLU A 267 2.09 -6.05 -0.10
C GLU A 267 1.25 -7.32 -0.38
N ALA A 268 0.99 -8.15 0.64
CA ALA A 268 0.09 -9.29 0.52
C ALA A 268 -1.36 -8.84 0.23
N ILE A 269 -1.85 -7.82 0.94
CA ILE A 269 -3.21 -7.28 0.75
C ILE A 269 -3.32 -6.56 -0.61
N LYS A 270 -2.30 -5.78 -1.01
CA LYS A 270 -2.22 -5.12 -2.32
C LYS A 270 -2.40 -6.12 -3.47
N LYS A 271 -1.75 -7.27 -3.38
CA LYS A 271 -1.89 -8.35 -4.38
C LYS A 271 -3.32 -8.91 -4.43
N GLY A 272 -3.98 -9.06 -3.28
CA GLY A 272 -5.39 -9.46 -3.20
C GLY A 272 -6.32 -8.44 -3.87
N ILE A 273 -6.16 -7.16 -3.51
CA ILE A 273 -6.96 -6.05 -4.06
C ILE A 273 -6.75 -5.93 -5.56
N ALA A 274 -5.50 -5.95 -6.04
CA ALA A 274 -5.19 -5.84 -7.46
C ALA A 274 -5.85 -6.97 -8.27
N ARG A 275 -5.78 -8.21 -7.79
CA ARG A 275 -6.47 -9.35 -8.44
C ARG A 275 -7.97 -9.15 -8.50
N ARG A 276 -8.58 -8.67 -7.41
CA ARG A 276 -10.03 -8.40 -7.34
C ARG A 276 -10.45 -7.30 -8.31
N VAL A 277 -9.75 -6.16 -8.33
CA VAL A 277 -10.03 -5.02 -9.22
C VAL A 277 -9.93 -5.45 -10.68
N VAL A 278 -8.87 -6.18 -11.05
CA VAL A 278 -8.71 -6.70 -12.42
C VAL A 278 -9.83 -7.66 -12.78
N ARG A 279 -10.17 -8.61 -11.89
CA ARG A 279 -11.27 -9.56 -12.10
C ARG A 279 -12.62 -8.85 -12.26
N SER A 280 -12.92 -7.89 -11.39
CA SER A 280 -14.14 -7.09 -11.46
C SER A 280 -14.25 -6.33 -12.78
N ALA A 281 -13.18 -5.61 -13.17
CA ALA A 281 -13.15 -4.88 -14.44
C ALA A 281 -13.25 -5.81 -15.66
N HIS A 282 -12.61 -6.98 -15.61
CA HIS A 282 -12.70 -7.98 -16.67
C HIS A 282 -14.13 -8.52 -16.82
N ARG A 283 -14.78 -8.91 -15.72
CA ARG A 283 -16.18 -9.37 -15.71
C ARG A 283 -17.13 -8.28 -16.23
N THR A 284 -17.00 -7.04 -15.76
CA THR A 284 -17.82 -5.92 -16.24
C THR A 284 -17.61 -5.67 -17.73
N GLY A 285 -16.35 -5.61 -18.19
CA GLY A 285 -16.04 -5.41 -19.60
C GLY A 285 -16.55 -6.54 -20.50
N LEU A 286 -16.53 -7.78 -20.00
CA LEU A 286 -17.09 -8.94 -20.70
C LEU A 286 -18.61 -8.83 -20.82
N CYS A 287 -19.32 -8.53 -19.73
CA CYS A 287 -20.77 -8.33 -19.73
C CYS A 287 -21.21 -7.23 -20.71
N GLU A 288 -20.52 -6.09 -20.68
CA GLU A 288 -20.77 -4.97 -21.60
C GLU A 288 -20.52 -5.37 -23.06
N SER A 289 -19.43 -6.09 -23.31
CA SER A 289 -19.07 -6.54 -24.67
C SER A 289 -20.06 -7.55 -25.22
N ILE A 290 -20.46 -8.54 -24.42
CA ILE A 290 -21.51 -9.52 -24.79
C ILE A 290 -22.82 -8.79 -25.09
N THR A 291 -23.26 -7.91 -24.20
CA THR A 291 -24.52 -7.15 -24.36
C THR A 291 -24.50 -6.31 -25.64
N ARG A 292 -23.40 -5.61 -25.88
CA ARG A 292 -23.22 -4.77 -27.08
C ARG A 292 -23.18 -5.59 -28.37
N HIS A 293 -22.44 -6.70 -28.40
CA HIS A 293 -22.34 -7.54 -29.60
C HIS A 293 -23.66 -8.24 -29.90
N LEU A 294 -24.33 -8.82 -28.91
CA LEU A 294 -25.65 -9.42 -29.07
C LEU A 294 -26.68 -8.38 -29.57
N GLY A 295 -26.69 -7.18 -28.98
CA GLY A 295 -27.54 -6.08 -29.44
C GLY A 295 -27.26 -5.70 -30.91
N SER A 296 -25.99 -5.65 -31.32
CA SER A 296 -25.62 -5.37 -32.72
C SER A 296 -26.01 -6.49 -33.70
N MET A 297 -26.17 -7.73 -33.22
CA MET A 297 -26.67 -8.87 -34.00
C MET A 297 -28.20 -8.94 -34.03
N GLY A 298 -28.89 -7.99 -33.37
CA GLY A 298 -30.35 -7.89 -33.35
C GLY A 298 -31.03 -8.62 -32.19
N TYR A 299 -30.27 -9.13 -31.21
CA TYR A 299 -30.84 -9.76 -30.02
C TYR A 299 -31.43 -8.70 -29.08
N GLY A 300 -32.62 -8.96 -28.54
CA GLY A 300 -33.26 -8.07 -27.57
C GLY A 300 -32.90 -8.46 -26.14
N THR A 301 -32.59 -7.50 -25.27
CA THR A 301 -32.31 -7.78 -23.85
C THR A 301 -33.62 -8.07 -23.10
N ALA A 302 -33.76 -9.27 -22.53
CA ALA A 302 -34.90 -9.65 -21.68
C ALA A 302 -34.58 -9.44 -20.19
N SER A 303 -33.38 -9.82 -19.77
CA SER A 303 -32.78 -9.43 -18.49
C SER A 303 -31.31 -9.07 -18.70
N SER A 304 -30.89 -7.93 -18.16
CA SER A 304 -29.49 -7.49 -18.20
C SER A 304 -28.66 -8.18 -17.11
N PHE A 305 -27.36 -8.24 -17.30
CA PHE A 305 -26.43 -8.62 -16.23
C PHE A 305 -26.63 -7.70 -15.01
N PRO A 306 -26.45 -8.21 -13.79
CA PRO A 306 -26.56 -7.37 -12.59
C PRO A 306 -25.45 -6.32 -12.57
N SER A 307 -25.76 -5.16 -12.00
CA SER A 307 -24.81 -4.04 -11.91
C SER A 307 -23.64 -4.32 -10.96
N ASP A 308 -23.76 -5.32 -10.09
CA ASP A 308 -22.72 -5.72 -9.14
C ASP A 308 -21.89 -6.90 -9.70
N PRO A 309 -20.64 -6.67 -10.13
CA PRO A 309 -19.77 -7.70 -10.66
C PRO A 309 -19.21 -8.67 -9.60
N GLU A 310 -19.43 -8.40 -8.29
CA GLU A 310 -18.99 -9.29 -7.21
C GLU A 310 -19.97 -10.44 -6.93
N THR A 311 -21.14 -10.46 -7.59
CA THR A 311 -22.03 -11.63 -7.53
C THR A 311 -21.34 -12.88 -8.11
N PRO A 312 -21.46 -14.05 -7.45
CA PRO A 312 -20.72 -15.24 -7.84
C PRO A 312 -21.04 -15.64 -9.29
N ASP A 313 -22.33 -15.64 -9.64
CA ASP A 313 -22.83 -15.93 -10.98
C ASP A 313 -23.54 -14.71 -11.57
N LEU A 314 -23.02 -14.20 -12.69
CA LEU A 314 -23.63 -13.11 -13.43
C LEU A 314 -24.53 -13.69 -14.51
N GLU A 315 -25.84 -13.52 -14.37
CA GLU A 315 -26.82 -14.05 -15.31
C GLU A 315 -27.50 -12.95 -16.12
N ALA A 316 -27.73 -13.21 -17.41
CA ALA A 316 -28.52 -12.38 -18.31
C ALA A 316 -29.32 -13.24 -19.29
N CYS A 317 -30.45 -12.72 -19.77
CA CYS A 317 -31.27 -13.38 -20.78
C CYS A 317 -31.47 -12.46 -21.99
N PHE A 318 -31.24 -13.02 -23.18
CA PHE A 318 -31.42 -12.33 -24.46
C PHE A 318 -32.43 -13.07 -25.33
N LYS A 319 -33.25 -12.33 -26.06
CA LYS A 319 -34.24 -12.86 -26.99
C LYS A 319 -33.62 -13.00 -28.38
N ILE A 320 -33.65 -14.21 -28.92
CA ILE A 320 -33.24 -14.52 -30.29
C ILE A 320 -34.28 -13.95 -31.25
N PRO A 321 -33.86 -13.33 -32.37
CA PRO A 321 -34.81 -12.97 -33.41
C PRO A 321 -35.53 -14.24 -33.93
N GLY A 322 -36.82 -14.35 -33.63
CA GLY A 322 -37.64 -15.52 -33.98
C GLY A 322 -38.24 -16.28 -32.78
N GLY A 323 -38.05 -15.81 -31.54
CA GLY A 323 -38.92 -16.18 -30.41
C GLY A 323 -38.17 -16.65 -29.16
N ASP A 324 -37.25 -17.60 -29.32
CA ASP A 324 -36.54 -18.25 -28.21
C ASP A 324 -35.62 -17.30 -27.45
N ARG A 325 -35.17 -17.74 -26.27
CA ARG A 325 -34.28 -16.98 -25.38
C ARG A 325 -32.96 -17.71 -25.17
N ILE A 326 -31.92 -16.95 -24.85
CA ILE A 326 -30.61 -17.46 -24.46
C ILE A 326 -30.31 -16.92 -23.09
N GLN A 327 -30.11 -17.83 -22.14
CA GLN A 327 -29.56 -17.53 -20.84
C GLN A 327 -28.04 -17.59 -20.94
N ILE A 328 -27.39 -16.56 -20.43
CA ILE A 328 -25.94 -16.43 -20.38
C ILE A 328 -25.57 -16.31 -18.91
N ALA A 329 -24.75 -17.24 -18.42
CA ALA A 329 -24.24 -17.22 -17.06
C ALA A 329 -22.71 -17.14 -17.08
N ILE A 330 -22.13 -16.17 -16.36
CA ILE A 330 -20.69 -16.02 -16.20
C ILE A 330 -20.35 -16.36 -14.74
N THR A 331 -19.64 -17.48 -14.56
CA THR A 331 -19.23 -17.98 -13.24
C THR A 331 -18.08 -17.16 -12.65
N GLU A 332 -17.78 -17.41 -11.36
CA GLU A 332 -16.63 -16.80 -10.67
C GLU A 332 -15.28 -17.07 -11.36
N ASN A 333 -15.16 -18.22 -12.04
CA ASN A 333 -13.97 -18.63 -12.79
C ASN A 333 -13.95 -18.06 -14.22
N GLU A 334 -14.81 -17.10 -14.53
CA GLU A 334 -14.94 -16.46 -15.85
C GLU A 334 -15.33 -17.42 -16.97
N GLN A 335 -15.89 -18.59 -16.62
CA GLN A 335 -16.47 -19.50 -17.61
C GLN A 335 -17.84 -18.96 -18.02
N ILE A 336 -18.07 -18.91 -19.33
CA ILE A 336 -19.32 -18.42 -19.90
C ILE A 336 -20.15 -19.61 -20.34
N HIS A 337 -21.32 -19.76 -19.74
CA HIS A 337 -22.32 -20.76 -20.07
C HIS A 337 -23.41 -20.11 -20.90
N PHE A 338 -23.76 -20.75 -22.01
CA PHE A 338 -24.90 -20.37 -22.83
C PHE A 338 -25.92 -21.50 -22.78
N GLU A 339 -27.17 -21.18 -22.52
CA GLU A 339 -28.29 -22.12 -22.50
C GLU A 339 -29.45 -21.59 -23.34
N LEU A 340 -29.89 -22.39 -24.32
CA LEU A 340 -31.06 -22.08 -25.15
C LEU A 340 -32.35 -22.44 -24.40
N LEU A 341 -33.20 -21.46 -24.18
CA LEU A 341 -34.52 -21.60 -23.55
C LEU A 341 -35.62 -21.43 -24.61
N HIS A 342 -36.45 -22.47 -24.76
CA HIS A 342 -37.59 -22.42 -25.67
C HIS A 342 -38.79 -21.76 -24.98
N GLU A 343 -39.35 -20.72 -25.61
CA GLU A 343 -40.49 -19.96 -25.08
C GLU A 343 -41.80 -20.54 -25.63
N ARG A 344 -42.71 -20.97 -24.75
CA ARG A 344 -44.05 -21.44 -25.12
C ARG A 344 -45.11 -20.53 -24.52
N LEU A 345 -46.08 -20.14 -25.36
CA LEU A 345 -47.19 -19.27 -24.96
C LEU A 345 -48.31 -20.01 -24.22
N ASP A 346 -48.49 -21.32 -24.41
CA ASP A 346 -49.80 -21.91 -24.10
C ASP A 346 -49.85 -23.29 -23.42
N LYS A 347 -48.74 -24.04 -23.22
CA LYS A 347 -48.82 -25.38 -22.59
C LYS A 347 -47.56 -25.81 -21.83
N ALA A 348 -47.75 -26.23 -20.58
CA ALA A 348 -46.88 -27.19 -19.91
C ALA A 348 -47.21 -28.61 -20.44
N GLY A 349 -46.24 -29.28 -21.06
CA GLY A 349 -46.43 -30.62 -21.65
C GLY A 349 -45.27 -31.02 -22.58
N MET A 350 -45.26 -32.26 -23.06
CA MET A 350 -44.20 -32.77 -23.96
C MET A 350 -44.04 -31.89 -25.23
N LEU A 351 -42.81 -31.79 -25.72
CA LEU A 351 -42.45 -31.04 -26.93
C LEU A 351 -43.10 -31.68 -28.15
N THR A 352 -43.84 -30.89 -28.92
CA THR A 352 -44.46 -31.36 -30.18
C THR A 352 -43.42 -31.47 -31.30
N PRO A 353 -43.64 -32.27 -32.35
CA PRO A 353 -42.73 -32.34 -33.49
C PRO A 353 -42.49 -30.98 -34.19
N SER A 354 -43.46 -30.06 -34.16
CA SER A 354 -43.27 -28.68 -34.64
C SER A 354 -42.34 -27.87 -33.74
N ASP A 355 -42.50 -27.97 -32.41
CA ASP A 355 -41.61 -27.32 -31.44
C ASP A 355 -40.16 -27.78 -31.65
N TRP A 356 -39.96 -29.07 -31.91
CA TRP A 356 -38.63 -29.62 -32.22
C TRP A 356 -38.01 -29.07 -33.50
N MET A 357 -38.82 -28.79 -34.54
CA MET A 357 -38.31 -28.18 -35.77
C MET A 357 -37.90 -26.73 -35.56
N ASP A 358 -38.67 -25.99 -34.76
CA ASP A 358 -38.37 -24.60 -34.43
C ASP A 358 -37.13 -24.48 -33.53
N ILE A 359 -37.02 -25.33 -32.50
CA ILE A 359 -35.81 -25.43 -31.65
C ILE A 359 -34.59 -25.73 -32.51
N ARG A 360 -34.64 -26.70 -33.43
CA ARG A 360 -33.50 -27.03 -34.30
C ARG A 360 -33.12 -25.87 -35.23
N ARG A 361 -34.10 -25.10 -35.69
CA ARG A 361 -33.87 -23.91 -36.51
C ARG A 361 -33.16 -22.83 -35.70
N GLN A 362 -33.59 -22.60 -34.47
CA GLN A 362 -32.99 -21.62 -33.56
C GLN A 362 -31.61 -22.07 -33.06
N GLU A 363 -31.42 -23.34 -32.77
CA GLU A 363 -30.11 -23.93 -32.45
C GLU A 363 -29.13 -23.70 -33.60
N LYS A 364 -29.53 -23.98 -34.84
CA LYS A 364 -28.67 -23.78 -36.02
C LYS A 364 -28.29 -22.30 -36.19
N ARG A 365 -29.23 -21.38 -35.97
CA ARG A 365 -28.98 -19.95 -36.02
C ARG A 365 -28.02 -19.52 -34.91
N TRP A 366 -28.30 -19.94 -33.68
CA TRP A 366 -27.44 -19.66 -32.54
C TRP A 366 -26.03 -20.18 -32.75
N CYS A 367 -25.83 -21.38 -33.29
CA CYS A 367 -24.49 -21.89 -33.58
C CYS A 367 -23.71 -21.03 -34.58
N GLN A 368 -24.39 -20.35 -35.52
CA GLN A 368 -23.75 -19.41 -36.45
C GLN A 368 -23.41 -18.10 -35.74
N ASP A 369 -24.38 -17.54 -35.01
CA ASP A 369 -24.23 -16.28 -34.29
C ASP A 369 -23.22 -16.39 -33.14
N PHE A 370 -23.12 -17.56 -32.49
CA PHE A 370 -22.15 -17.88 -31.45
C PHE A 370 -20.71 -17.79 -31.96
N LYS A 371 -20.43 -18.33 -33.16
CA LYS A 371 -19.10 -18.24 -33.78
C LYS A 371 -18.73 -16.78 -34.08
N GLU A 372 -19.71 -16.00 -34.53
CA GLU A 372 -19.52 -14.57 -34.79
C GLU A 372 -19.32 -13.78 -33.48
N LEU A 373 -20.06 -14.10 -32.42
CA LEU A 373 -19.88 -13.53 -31.08
C LEU A 373 -18.47 -13.78 -30.55
N VAL A 374 -18.00 -15.04 -30.59
CA VAL A 374 -16.65 -15.41 -30.15
C VAL A 374 -15.61 -14.67 -30.97
N ARG A 375 -15.76 -14.59 -32.30
CA ARG A 375 -14.85 -13.86 -33.18
C ARG A 375 -14.76 -12.37 -32.81
N ARG A 376 -15.89 -11.75 -32.46
CA ARG A 376 -15.93 -10.33 -32.03
C ARG A 376 -15.30 -10.13 -30.65
N LEU A 377 -15.55 -11.03 -29.70
CA LEU A 377 -14.91 -10.98 -28.38
C LEU A 377 -13.38 -11.13 -28.49
N VAL A 378 -12.90 -12.06 -29.33
CA VAL A 378 -11.46 -12.23 -29.61
C VAL A 378 -10.86 -10.98 -30.26
N ALA A 379 -11.57 -10.34 -31.20
CA ALA A 379 -11.11 -9.09 -31.81
C ALA A 379 -10.99 -7.92 -30.79
N GLU A 380 -11.72 -7.98 -29.68
CA GLU A 380 -11.63 -7.02 -28.57
C GLU A 380 -10.55 -7.36 -27.55
N GLY A 381 -9.90 -8.52 -27.69
CA GLY A 381 -8.81 -8.99 -26.82
C GLY A 381 -9.24 -10.02 -25.77
N PHE A 382 -10.48 -10.51 -25.81
CA PHE A 382 -10.94 -11.59 -24.95
C PHE A 382 -10.56 -12.94 -25.54
N SER A 383 -9.65 -13.66 -24.90
CA SER A 383 -9.12 -14.92 -25.42
C SER A 383 -9.83 -16.12 -24.77
N TYR A 384 -10.85 -16.66 -25.45
CA TYR A 384 -11.64 -17.80 -24.98
C TYR A 384 -11.45 -19.03 -25.86
N GLU A 385 -11.35 -20.20 -25.23
CA GLU A 385 -11.38 -21.51 -25.86
C GLU A 385 -12.74 -22.19 -25.63
N ILE A 386 -13.23 -22.90 -26.64
CA ILE A 386 -14.47 -23.68 -26.55
C ILE A 386 -14.12 -25.01 -25.88
N ALA A 387 -14.53 -25.20 -24.62
CA ALA A 387 -14.14 -26.37 -23.84
C ALA A 387 -15.10 -27.56 -23.98
N SER A 388 -16.38 -27.30 -24.25
CA SER A 388 -17.35 -28.38 -24.51
C SER A 388 -18.57 -27.91 -25.28
N GLU A 389 -18.88 -28.61 -26.37
CA GLU A 389 -20.22 -28.67 -26.99
C GLU A 389 -20.87 -29.99 -26.53
N ARG A 390 -21.73 -29.95 -25.49
CA ARG A 390 -22.39 -31.18 -24.97
C ARG A 390 -23.80 -31.32 -25.52
N LEU A 391 -24.06 -32.32 -26.36
CA LEU A 391 -25.41 -32.68 -26.80
C LEU A 391 -26.34 -32.75 -25.58
N VAL A 392 -27.28 -31.81 -25.48
CA VAL A 392 -28.27 -31.79 -24.38
C VAL A 392 -29.19 -32.98 -24.62
N PRO A 393 -29.33 -33.93 -23.68
CA PRO A 393 -30.31 -35.00 -23.80
C PRO A 393 -31.71 -34.40 -23.98
N GLU A 394 -32.54 -34.98 -24.84
CA GLU A 394 -33.86 -34.47 -25.23
C GLU A 394 -34.82 -34.16 -24.06
N GLN A 395 -34.46 -34.58 -22.85
CA GLN A 395 -35.22 -34.47 -21.60
C GLN A 395 -34.80 -33.27 -20.72
N ALA A 396 -33.79 -32.49 -21.09
CA ALA A 396 -33.18 -31.45 -20.24
C ALA A 396 -33.36 -29.99 -20.73
N ILE A 397 -34.14 -29.76 -21.79
CA ILE A 397 -34.44 -28.38 -22.24
C ILE A 397 -35.45 -27.76 -21.28
N LYS A 398 -35.03 -26.73 -20.55
CA LYS A 398 -35.88 -26.00 -19.60
C LYS A 398 -36.88 -25.14 -20.38
N VAL A 399 -38.14 -25.59 -20.43
CA VAL A 399 -39.24 -24.85 -21.04
C VAL A 399 -39.66 -23.73 -20.09
N VAL A 400 -39.58 -22.48 -20.56
CA VAL A 400 -40.09 -21.32 -19.82
C VAL A 400 -41.44 -20.95 -20.42
N VAL A 401 -42.49 -21.12 -19.62
CA VAL A 401 -43.86 -20.68 -19.95
C VAL A 401 -43.99 -19.24 -19.46
N VAL A 402 -44.43 -18.34 -20.34
CA VAL A 402 -44.71 -16.95 -20.00
C VAL A 402 -46.23 -16.81 -19.95
N ASP A 403 -46.79 -16.62 -18.76
CA ASP A 403 -48.23 -16.40 -18.59
C ASP A 403 -48.60 -15.06 -19.24
N MET A 404 -49.62 -15.06 -20.11
CA MET A 404 -50.13 -13.82 -20.70
C MET A 404 -50.88 -13.03 -19.62
N PRO A 405 -50.90 -11.69 -19.66
CA PRO A 405 -51.66 -10.87 -18.70
C PRO A 405 -53.16 -11.20 -18.68
N GLU A 406 -53.69 -11.78 -19.76
CA GLU A 406 -55.07 -12.27 -19.87
C GLU A 406 -55.31 -13.54 -19.02
N ASP A 407 -54.30 -14.40 -18.86
CA ASP A 407 -54.36 -15.64 -18.07
C ASP A 407 -54.27 -15.37 -16.55
N ILE A 408 -53.51 -14.34 -16.16
CA ILE A 408 -53.45 -13.86 -14.77
C ILE A 408 -54.82 -13.34 -14.31
N LEU A 409 -55.56 -12.68 -15.23
CA LEU A 409 -56.91 -12.18 -14.96
C LEU A 409 -57.95 -13.31 -14.94
N ALA A 410 -57.86 -14.30 -15.82
CA ALA A 410 -58.76 -15.45 -15.83
C ALA A 410 -58.63 -16.30 -14.55
N THR A 411 -57.40 -16.52 -14.06
CA THR A 411 -57.15 -17.31 -12.84
C THR A 411 -57.69 -16.63 -11.58
N SER A 412 -57.79 -15.29 -11.58
CA SER A 412 -58.35 -14.51 -10.47
C SER A 412 -59.89 -14.53 -10.38
N CYS A 413 -60.59 -15.00 -11.42
CA CYS A 413 -62.06 -15.04 -11.47
C CYS A 413 -62.67 -16.41 -11.09
N GLU A 414 -61.86 -17.46 -10.96
CA GLU A 414 -62.33 -18.84 -10.70
C GLU A 414 -61.92 -19.41 -9.32
N GLU A 415 -61.59 -18.57 -8.34
CA GLU A 415 -61.51 -19.01 -6.94
C GLU A 415 -62.93 -19.09 -6.35
N THR A 416 -63.62 -20.22 -6.54
CA THR A 416 -64.86 -20.50 -5.83
C THR A 416 -64.59 -20.67 -4.32
N PRO A 417 -65.50 -20.21 -3.44
CA PRO A 417 -65.31 -20.20 -1.99
C PRO A 417 -65.05 -21.59 -1.38
N GLU A 418 -65.46 -22.66 -2.06
CA GLU A 418 -65.21 -24.05 -1.67
C GLU A 418 -63.70 -24.41 -1.68
N ARG A 419 -62.93 -23.89 -2.64
CA ARG A 419 -61.47 -24.11 -2.71
C ARG A 419 -60.69 -23.34 -1.66
N ILE A 420 -61.23 -22.22 -1.19
CA ILE A 420 -60.65 -21.42 -0.10
C ILE A 420 -60.85 -22.12 1.24
N GLU A 421 -61.98 -22.80 1.45
CA GLU A 421 -62.23 -23.59 2.66
C GLU A 421 -61.40 -24.88 2.72
N GLU A 422 -61.17 -25.57 1.60
CA GLU A 422 -60.26 -26.72 1.55
C GLU A 422 -58.83 -26.32 1.89
N LYS A 423 -58.29 -25.23 1.31
CA LYS A 423 -56.94 -24.75 1.64
C LYS A 423 -56.81 -24.37 3.13
N LYS A 424 -57.86 -23.82 3.75
CA LYS A 424 -57.85 -23.52 5.19
C LYS A 424 -57.83 -24.78 6.05
N ARG A 425 -58.52 -25.86 5.66
CA ARG A 425 -58.48 -27.13 6.39
C ARG A 425 -57.10 -27.79 6.36
N TYR A 426 -56.41 -27.76 5.21
CA TYR A 426 -55.07 -28.34 5.07
C TYR A 426 -53.96 -27.53 5.77
N LEU A 427 -54.20 -26.26 6.09
CA LEU A 427 -53.24 -25.41 6.81
C LEU A 427 -53.49 -25.35 8.33
N SER A 428 -54.56 -25.99 8.81
CA SER A 428 -54.92 -26.05 10.24
C SER A 428 -54.74 -27.44 10.90
N SER A 429 -54.21 -28.41 10.16
CA SER A 429 -53.73 -29.71 10.65
C SER A 429 -52.23 -29.78 10.51
#